data_AF-A0A1H0CC87-F1
#
_entry.id   AF-A0A1H0CC87-F1
#
_cell.length_a   1.000
_cell.length_b   1.000
_cell.length_c   1.000
_cell.angle_alpha   90.00
_cell.angle_beta   90.00
_cell.angle_gamma   90.00
#
_symmetry.space_group_name_H-M   'P 1'
#
loop_
_entity.id
_entity.type
_entity.pdbx_description
1 polymer ?
#
loop_
_entity_poly.entity_id
_entity_poly.type
_entity_poly.pdbx_seq_one_letter_code
_entity_poly.pdbx_strand_id
1 'polypeptide(L)'
;MTPAEGMRAHLDLQGGQPSGVMLPIRWATFNLALHPWDEPGEWTQDAAEEAGQAVALPRPGEPFEPAGKLPDEPWWRTVSHPIGQPLSRPRRAEAATGTHGGDLDLAGER
;
A
#
# COMPACT_ATOMS: atom_id res chain seq x y z
N MET A 1 5.62 -2.07 -8.82
CA MET A 1 4.86 -2.30 -7.58
C MET A 1 3.74 -1.28 -7.55
N THR A 2 2.50 -1.76 -7.55
CA THR A 2 1.32 -0.90 -7.38
C THR A 2 1.17 -0.49 -5.90
N PRO A 3 0.39 0.56 -5.60
CA PRO A 3 0.08 0.94 -4.21
C PRO A 3 -0.49 -0.20 -3.36
N ALA A 4 -1.40 -1.01 -3.92
CA ALA A 4 -1.97 -2.17 -3.24
C ALA A 4 -0.93 -3.27 -2.96
N GLU A 5 -0.02 -3.53 -3.91
CA GLU A 5 1.11 -4.45 -3.69
C GLU A 5 2.07 -3.93 -2.63
N GLY A 6 2.34 -2.62 -2.60
CA GLY A 6 3.17 -1.99 -1.58
C GLY A 6 2.56 -2.11 -0.18
N MET A 7 1.23 -1.90 -0.07
CA MET A 7 0.51 -2.10 1.17
C MET A 7 0.53 -3.57 1.62
N ARG A 8 0.34 -4.51 0.69
CA ARG A 8 0.46 -5.95 0.98
C ARG A 8 1.84 -6.28 1.52
N ALA A 9 2.90 -5.83 0.85
CA ALA A 9 4.27 -6.05 1.27
C ALA A 9 4.55 -5.47 2.68
N HIS A 10 4.02 -4.28 2.98
CA HIS A 10 4.09 -3.71 4.33
C HIS A 10 3.46 -4.63 5.37
N LEU A 11 2.21 -5.06 5.15
CA LEU A 11 1.49 -5.96 6.07
C LEU A 11 2.19 -7.30 6.25
N ASP A 12 2.74 -7.88 5.17
CA ASP A 12 3.45 -9.16 5.22
C ASP A 12 4.68 -9.05 6.15
N LEU A 13 5.40 -7.92 6.13
CA LEU A 13 6.51 -7.64 7.05
C LEU A 13 6.05 -7.46 8.51
N GLN A 14 4.78 -7.11 8.73
CA GLN A 14 4.16 -6.97 10.05
C GLN A 14 3.48 -8.26 10.53
N GLY A 15 3.71 -9.41 9.88
CA GLY A 15 3.05 -10.67 10.24
C GLY A 15 1.58 -10.73 9.80
N GLY A 16 1.22 -9.98 8.76
CA GLY A 16 -0.11 -9.96 8.16
C GLY A 16 -1.15 -9.14 8.94
N GLN A 17 -0.73 -8.40 9.97
CA GLN A 17 -1.61 -7.53 10.76
C GLN A 17 -1.18 -6.06 10.63
N PRO A 18 -2.13 -5.10 10.61
CA PRO A 18 -1.80 -3.69 10.55
C PRO A 18 -1.01 -3.26 11.79
N SER A 19 0.23 -2.85 11.59
CA SER A 19 1.08 -2.28 12.62
C SER A 19 2.21 -1.45 12.01
N GLY A 20 2.90 -0.66 12.85
CA GLY A 20 3.86 0.34 12.38
C GLY A 20 3.21 1.42 11.50
N VAL A 21 4.04 2.14 10.75
CA VAL A 21 3.61 3.23 9.86
C VAL A 21 4.09 2.95 8.45
N MET A 22 3.18 2.96 7.48
CA MET A 22 3.50 2.91 6.05
C MET A 22 3.89 4.31 5.57
N LEU A 23 5.02 4.44 4.88
CA LEU A 23 5.45 5.68 4.21
C LEU A 23 5.67 5.37 2.72
N PRO A 24 4.81 5.85 1.81
CA PRO A 24 5.05 5.69 0.38
C PRO A 24 6.29 6.51 -0.03
N ILE A 25 7.27 5.82 -0.60
CA ILE A 25 8.46 6.43 -1.20
C ILE A 25 8.41 6.28 -2.71
N ARG A 26 9.33 6.97 -3.43
CA ARG A 26 9.45 6.92 -4.90
C ARG A 26 8.26 7.54 -5.65
N TRP A 27 7.47 8.37 -4.98
CA TRP A 27 6.33 9.12 -5.51
C TRP A 27 6.52 10.64 -5.25
N ALA A 28 5.67 11.49 -5.83
CA ALA A 28 5.57 12.94 -5.63
C ALA A 28 6.75 13.83 -6.08
N THR A 29 7.87 13.27 -6.56
CA THR A 29 9.02 14.10 -6.99
C THR A 29 9.27 14.10 -8.51
N PHE A 30 9.12 12.95 -9.19
CA PHE A 30 9.37 12.83 -10.63
C PHE A 30 8.31 11.97 -11.31
N ASN A 31 7.89 12.37 -12.51
CA ASN A 31 7.01 11.57 -13.36
C ASN A 31 7.82 10.54 -14.13
N LEU A 32 7.87 9.32 -13.61
CA LEU A 32 8.62 8.20 -14.20
C LEU A 32 7.71 7.11 -14.79
N ALA A 33 6.40 7.36 -14.87
CA ALA A 33 5.39 6.48 -15.41
C ALA A 33 4.29 7.28 -16.13
N LEU A 34 3.44 6.59 -16.88
CA LEU A 34 2.40 7.21 -17.72
C LEU A 34 1.11 7.58 -16.97
N HIS A 35 0.95 7.11 -15.73
CA HIS A 35 -0.22 7.44 -14.92
C HIS A 35 -0.14 8.89 -14.41
N PRO A 36 -1.28 9.53 -14.08
CA PRO A 36 -1.30 10.79 -13.34
C PRO A 36 -0.43 10.74 -12.09
N TRP A 37 0.28 11.83 -11.83
CA TRP A 37 1.32 11.84 -10.80
C TRP A 37 0.77 11.67 -9.38
N ASP A 38 -0.47 12.06 -9.13
CA ASP A 38 -1.19 11.99 -7.86
C ASP A 38 -1.87 10.63 -7.61
N GLU A 39 -2.00 9.81 -8.66
CA GLU A 39 -2.63 8.48 -8.61
C GLU A 39 -2.04 7.55 -7.53
N PRO A 40 -0.70 7.43 -7.38
CA PRO A 40 -0.15 6.54 -6.34
C PRO A 40 -0.47 7.00 -4.92
N GLY A 41 -0.55 8.31 -4.68
CA GLY A 41 -0.91 8.87 -3.37
C GLY A 41 -2.34 8.51 -3.00
N GLU A 42 -3.28 8.75 -3.92
CA GLU A 42 -4.70 8.38 -3.78
C GLU A 42 -4.85 6.89 -3.46
N TRP A 43 -4.22 6.04 -4.26
CA TRP A 43 -4.41 4.60 -4.14
C TRP A 43 -3.65 3.97 -2.97
N THR A 44 -2.57 4.59 -2.49
CA THR A 44 -1.95 4.20 -1.22
C THR A 44 -2.88 4.54 -0.06
N GLN A 45 -3.54 5.70 -0.07
CA GLN A 45 -4.51 6.08 0.95
C GLN A 45 -5.70 5.10 0.96
N ASP A 46 -6.29 4.81 -0.20
CA ASP A 46 -7.38 3.84 -0.32
C ASP A 46 -6.98 2.45 0.22
N ALA A 47 -5.79 1.96 -0.16
CA ALA A 47 -5.31 0.65 0.29
C ALA A 47 -5.02 0.62 1.80
N ALA A 48 -4.53 1.73 2.37
CA ALA A 48 -4.30 1.89 3.79
C ALA A 48 -5.61 1.88 4.58
N GLU A 49 -6.62 2.62 4.11
CA GLU A 49 -7.95 2.67 4.71
C GLU A 49 -8.63 1.29 4.70
N GLU A 50 -8.58 0.56 3.58
CA GLU A 50 -9.12 -0.80 3.50
C GLU A 50 -8.44 -1.76 4.48
N ALA A 51 -7.13 -1.61 4.68
CA ALA A 51 -6.36 -2.43 5.59
C ALA A 51 -6.45 -1.99 7.06
N GLY A 52 -6.97 -0.80 7.36
CA GLY A 52 -6.85 -0.18 8.69
C GLY A 52 -5.39 0.12 9.09
N GLN A 53 -4.50 0.33 8.11
CA GLN A 53 -3.07 0.56 8.32
C GLN A 53 -2.79 2.06 8.44
N ALA A 54 -2.04 2.46 9.47
CA ALA A 54 -1.56 3.83 9.59
C ALA A 54 -0.58 4.17 8.45
N VAL A 55 -0.82 5.29 7.77
CA VAL A 55 0.03 5.81 6.70
C VAL A 55 0.46 7.24 7.01
N ALA A 56 1.73 7.54 6.75
CA ALA A 56 2.25 8.91 6.76
C ALA A 56 2.41 9.40 5.32
N LEU A 57 1.89 10.59 5.06
CA LEU A 57 1.81 11.30 3.79
C LEU A 57 2.41 12.72 3.94
N PRO A 58 3.68 12.85 4.40
CA PRO A 58 4.30 14.16 4.59
C PRO A 58 4.39 14.92 3.26
N ARG A 59 4.29 16.25 3.33
CA ARG A 59 4.67 17.10 2.20
C ARG A 59 6.18 16.96 1.93
N PRO A 60 6.65 17.19 0.69
CA PRO A 60 8.09 17.17 0.40
C PRO A 60 8.86 18.11 1.34
N GLY A 61 9.75 17.54 2.16
CA GLY A 61 10.55 18.27 3.14
C GLY A 61 9.91 18.43 4.52
N GLU A 62 8.69 17.96 4.75
CA GLU A 62 8.04 17.98 6.06
C GLU A 62 8.59 16.88 6.98
N PRO A 63 9.16 17.23 8.15
CA PRO A 63 9.63 16.25 9.12
C PRO A 63 8.47 15.69 9.96
N PHE A 64 8.54 14.42 10.33
CA PHE A 64 7.61 13.81 11.28
C PHE A 64 8.28 12.66 12.04
N GLU A 65 7.71 12.29 13.19
CA GLU A 65 8.14 11.14 13.98
C GLU A 65 7.08 10.03 13.88
N PRO A 66 7.43 8.76 13.57
CA PRO A 66 6.46 7.67 13.45
C PRO A 66 5.66 7.37 14.73
N ALA A 67 6.22 7.67 15.90
CA ALA A 67 5.55 7.52 17.18
C ALA A 67 4.67 8.73 17.56
N GLY A 68 4.69 9.80 16.75
CA GLY A 68 3.98 11.04 16.99
C GLY A 68 2.70 11.16 16.17
N LYS A 69 2.26 12.42 15.97
CA LYS A 69 1.16 12.73 15.05
C LYS A 69 1.66 12.51 13.62
N LEU A 70 0.98 11.64 12.89
CA LEU A 70 1.28 11.39 11.49
C LEU A 70 0.69 12.50 10.62
N PRO A 71 1.43 12.99 9.61
CA PRO A 71 0.84 13.79 8.55
C PRO A 71 0.05 12.85 7.63
N ASP A 72 -1.27 12.83 7.73
CA ASP A 72 -2.16 11.92 6.96
C ASP A 72 -3.03 12.68 5.94
N GLU A 73 -2.81 13.98 5.79
CA GLU A 73 -3.55 14.83 4.86
C GLU A 73 -3.14 14.53 3.39
N PRO A 74 -4.11 14.34 2.48
CA PRO A 74 -3.85 14.13 1.05
C PRO A 74 -3.53 15.46 0.35
N TRP A 75 -2.39 16.06 0.71
CA TRP A 75 -1.99 17.41 0.30
C TRP A 75 -1.93 17.61 -1.21
N TRP A 76 -1.65 16.55 -1.98
CA TRP A 76 -1.57 16.61 -3.43
C TRP A 76 -2.89 17.04 -4.07
N ARG A 77 -4.04 16.72 -3.44
CA ARG A 77 -5.37 17.15 -3.91
C ARG A 77 -5.53 18.67 -3.98
N THR A 78 -4.68 19.43 -3.28
CA THR A 78 -4.68 20.90 -3.32
C THR A 78 -3.89 21.49 -4.50
N VAL A 79 -3.03 20.68 -5.12
CA VAL A 79 -2.12 21.09 -6.20
C VAL A 79 -2.28 20.25 -7.47
N SER A 80 -3.13 19.22 -7.45
CA SER A 80 -3.49 18.40 -8.60
C SER A 80 -4.90 18.71 -9.09
N HIS A 81 -5.17 18.33 -10.35
CA HIS A 81 -6.54 18.27 -10.85
C HIS A 81 -7.17 16.95 -10.42
N PRO A 82 -8.49 16.89 -10.18
CA PRO A 82 -9.15 15.64 -9.83
C PRO A 82 -8.87 14.52 -10.85
N ILE A 83 -8.44 13.36 -10.37
CA ILE A 83 -8.22 12.19 -11.21
C ILE A 83 -9.59 11.63 -11.61
N GLY A 84 -9.85 11.53 -12.92
CA GLY A 84 -11.13 11.07 -13.46
C GLY A 84 -11.32 9.55 -13.47
N GLN A 85 -10.32 8.76 -13.03
CA GLN A 85 -10.36 7.30 -13.10
C GLN A 85 -10.25 6.66 -11.72
N PRO A 86 -11.23 5.83 -11.30
CA PRO A 86 -11.10 5.03 -10.09
C PRO A 86 -9.93 4.06 -10.22
N LEU A 87 -9.31 3.67 -9.10
CA LEU A 87 -8.44 2.50 -9.06
C LEU A 87 -9.19 1.34 -9.74
N SER A 88 -8.62 0.81 -10.82
CA SER A 88 -9.07 -0.48 -11.36
C SER A 88 -8.76 -1.52 -10.30
N ARG A 89 -9.70 -1.70 -9.36
CA ARG A 89 -9.61 -2.71 -8.33
C ARG A 89 -9.49 -4.04 -9.06
N PRO A 90 -8.37 -4.78 -8.95
CA PRO A 90 -8.40 -6.16 -9.39
C PRO A 90 -9.55 -6.80 -8.62
N ARG A 91 -10.57 -7.30 -9.34
CA ARG A 91 -11.66 -8.08 -8.76
C ARG A 91 -10.99 -9.06 -7.83
N ARG A 92 -11.31 -9.00 -6.52
CA ARG A 92 -10.84 -9.94 -5.51
C ARG A 92 -10.81 -11.29 -6.20
N ALA A 93 -9.61 -11.83 -6.46
CA ALA A 93 -9.51 -13.18 -6.97
C ALA A 93 -10.28 -13.99 -5.94
N GLU A 94 -11.39 -14.61 -6.37
CA GLU A 94 -12.20 -15.47 -5.52
C GLU A 94 -11.20 -16.32 -4.75
N ALA A 95 -11.21 -16.18 -3.43
CA ALA A 95 -10.29 -16.88 -2.56
C ALA A 95 -10.31 -18.33 -3.05
N ALA A 96 -9.17 -18.78 -3.57
CA ALA A 96 -8.99 -20.15 -4.00
C ALA A 96 -9.22 -21.00 -2.74
N THR A 97 -10.48 -21.39 -2.55
CA THR A 97 -10.92 -22.29 -1.51
C THR A 97 -10.59 -23.66 -2.07
N GLY A 98 -9.29 -23.92 -2.14
CA GLY A 98 -8.70 -25.14 -2.62
C GLY A 98 -7.72 -25.57 -1.56
N THR A 99 -8.25 -26.20 -0.51
CA THR A 99 -7.50 -27.00 0.45
C THR A 99 -6.51 -27.89 -0.30
N HIS A 100 -5.23 -27.51 -0.37
CA HIS A 100 -4.18 -28.47 -0.69
C HIS A 100 -3.80 -29.16 0.61
N GLY A 101 -4.69 -30.07 1.04
CA GLY A 101 -4.31 -31.18 1.88
C GLY A 101 -3.50 -32.14 1.02
N GLY A 102 -2.17 -32.04 1.12
CA GLY A 102 -1.23 -32.85 0.37
C GLY A 102 0.07 -32.91 1.15
N ASP A 103 0.08 -33.85 2.09
CA ASP A 103 1.22 -34.52 2.74
C ASP A 103 2.59 -34.14 2.16
N LEU A 104 3.33 -33.27 2.86
CA LEU A 104 4.76 -33.06 2.63
C LEU A 104 5.52 -33.92 3.65
N ASP A 105 5.63 -35.20 3.34
CA ASP A 105 6.60 -36.10 3.97
C ASP A 105 8.02 -35.66 3.55
N LEU A 106 8.72 -35.00 4.47
CA LEU A 106 10.13 -34.57 4.30
C LEU A 106 11.07 -35.37 5.22
N ALA A 107 10.78 -36.66 5.47
CA ALA A 107 11.68 -37.53 6.20
C ALA A 107 11.93 -38.84 5.44
N GLY A 108 12.63 -38.73 4.30
CA GLY A 108 13.30 -39.88 3.70
C GLY A 108 14.50 -40.29 4.56
N GLU A 109 14.34 -41.39 5.27
CA GLU A 109 15.42 -42.13 5.96
C GLU A 109 16.57 -42.46 5.00
N ARG A 110 17.81 -42.15 5.39
CA ARG A 110 18.99 -43.04 5.30
C ARG A 110 20.13 -42.54 6.19
#